data_AF-A0AA47MB46-F1
#
_entry.id   AF-A0AA47MB46-F1
#
_cell.length_a   1.000
_cell.length_b   1.000
_cell.length_c   1.000
_cell.angle_alpha   90.00
_cell.angle_beta   90.00
_cell.angle_gamma   90.00
#
_symmetry.space_group_name_H-M   'P 1'
#
loop_
_entity.id
_entity.type
_entity.pdbx_description
1 polymer ?
#
loop_
_entity_poly.entity_id
_entity_poly.type
_entity_poly.pdbx_seq_one_letter_code
_entity_poly.pdbx_strand_id
1 'polypeptide(L)'
;MAGVAECKKRRAFNFSQDELEALVQAVEDRKHVLFGKFSVTVTSQSKDSNWKEVADSVSAVCGMLRTVESTKKKWSSLASDAKIRGVLQRRDQAKTGAVKPLTSLEEKILAVMGQVYTEAKKKKHTGLQEELLELEKEKLLLMREKLNIDKERLQLEKDKFEFMKEYLRNRGNNIFDLSEL
;
A
#
# COMPACT_ATOMS: atom_id res chain seq x y z
N MET A 1 -46.69 3.90 38.88
CA MET A 1 -45.60 3.17 38.21
C MET A 1 -44.98 4.09 37.16
N ALA A 2 -43.66 3.98 37.01
CA ALA A 2 -42.70 4.86 36.34
C ALA A 2 -43.23 5.76 35.21
N GLY A 3 -43.02 7.07 35.38
CA GLY A 3 -43.17 8.06 34.32
C GLY A 3 -42.14 7.83 33.22
N VAL A 4 -42.63 7.67 32.00
CA VAL A 4 -41.83 7.64 30.78
C VAL A 4 -41.22 9.03 30.62
N ALA A 5 -39.93 9.14 30.91
CA ALA A 5 -39.16 10.37 30.77
C ALA A 5 -39.16 10.80 29.30
N GLU A 6 -40.00 11.78 29.02
CA GLU A 6 -40.11 12.51 27.77
C GLU A 6 -38.75 13.12 27.42
N CYS A 7 -38.06 12.54 26.42
CA CYS A 7 -36.75 13.02 25.97
C CYS A 7 -36.94 14.36 25.24
N LYS A 8 -36.90 15.44 26.02
CA LYS A 8 -36.97 16.82 25.52
C LYS A 8 -35.90 17.02 24.44
N LYS A 9 -36.35 17.48 23.26
CA LYS A 9 -35.50 17.89 22.12
C LYS A 9 -34.48 18.95 22.57
N ARG A 10 -33.30 18.52 23.00
CA ARG A 10 -32.17 19.40 23.35
C ARG A 10 -31.40 19.72 22.06
N ARG A 11 -31.03 20.99 21.92
CA ARG A 11 -30.18 21.56 20.87
C ARG A 11 -29.10 20.56 20.44
N ALA A 12 -29.07 20.16 19.17
CA ALA A 12 -27.94 19.43 18.60
C ALA A 12 -26.66 20.26 18.90
N PHE A 13 -25.51 19.72 19.32
CA PHE A 13 -24.60 18.90 18.52
C PHE A 13 -23.15 19.17 19.02
N ASN A 14 -22.78 18.84 20.26
CA ASN A 14 -21.37 18.76 20.64
C ASN A 14 -21.12 17.37 21.20
N PHE A 15 -20.05 16.71 20.74
CA PHE A 15 -19.62 15.45 21.32
C PHE A 15 -19.02 15.73 22.70
N SER A 16 -19.50 15.04 23.73
CA SER A 16 -18.90 15.10 25.07
C SER A 16 -17.52 14.46 25.07
N GLN A 17 -16.70 14.73 26.11
CA GLN A 17 -15.38 14.12 26.21
C GLN A 17 -15.45 12.60 26.29
N ASP A 18 -16.40 12.05 27.04
CA ASP A 18 -16.64 10.61 27.15
C ASP A 18 -17.04 10.00 25.80
N GLU A 19 -17.83 10.72 25.00
CA GLU A 19 -18.19 10.29 23.64
C GLU A 19 -16.98 10.29 22.70
N LEU A 20 -16.05 11.24 22.86
CA LEU A 20 -14.81 11.29 22.08
C LEU A 20 -13.88 10.14 22.45
N GLU A 21 -13.74 9.83 23.74
CA GLU A 21 -12.95 8.70 24.22
C GLU A 21 -13.52 7.38 23.72
N ALA A 22 -14.84 7.18 23.82
CA ALA A 22 -15.52 6.01 23.30
C ALA A 22 -15.35 5.88 21.77
N LEU A 23 -15.44 6.98 21.03
CA LEU A 23 -15.20 6.99 19.58
C LEU A 23 -13.77 6.57 19.24
N VAL A 24 -12.78 7.16 19.90
CA VAL A 24 -11.37 6.86 19.62
C VAL A 24 -11.04 5.42 19.98
N GLN A 25 -11.53 4.92 21.12
CA GLN A 25 -11.31 3.54 21.54
C GLN A 25 -11.97 2.55 20.56
N ALA A 26 -13.23 2.78 20.20
CA ALA A 26 -13.96 1.90 19.28
C ALA A 26 -13.33 1.86 17.87
N VAL A 27 -12.74 2.97 17.42
CA VAL A 27 -11.99 3.03 16.16
C VAL A 27 -10.61 2.38 16.29
N GLU A 28 -9.94 2.53 17.43
CA GLU A 28 -8.67 1.88 17.72
C GLU A 28 -8.81 0.35 17.73
N ASP A 29 -9.83 -0.19 18.39
CA ASP A 29 -10.08 -1.63 18.47
C ASP A 29 -10.33 -2.25 17.09
N ARG A 30 -11.05 -1.52 16.23
CA ARG A 30 -11.43 -1.95 14.88
C ARG A 30 -10.52 -1.41 13.78
N LYS A 31 -9.39 -0.78 14.12
CA LYS A 31 -8.52 -0.07 13.15
C LYS A 31 -8.03 -0.95 12.00
N HIS A 32 -7.79 -2.23 12.30
CA HIS A 32 -7.32 -3.22 11.33
C HIS A 32 -8.37 -3.54 10.24
N VAL A 33 -9.67 -3.47 10.55
CA VAL A 33 -10.74 -3.63 9.54
C VAL A 33 -11.06 -2.30 8.88
N LEU A 34 -11.22 -1.23 9.67
CA LEU A 34 -11.61 0.10 9.18
C LEU A 34 -10.58 0.65 8.18
N PHE A 35 -9.30 0.53 8.50
CA PHE A 35 -8.21 1.05 7.68
C PHE A 35 -7.42 -0.03 6.93
N GLY A 36 -7.68 -1.31 7.19
CA GLY A 36 -7.00 -2.41 6.51
C GLY A 36 -7.27 -2.47 5.00
N LYS A 37 -6.37 -3.17 4.30
CA LYS A 37 -6.47 -3.45 2.87
C LYS A 37 -7.72 -4.27 2.58
N PHE A 38 -8.44 -3.91 1.51
CA PHE A 38 -9.53 -4.75 1.02
C PHE A 38 -9.02 -6.16 0.71
N SER A 39 -9.70 -7.14 1.25
CA SER A 39 -9.42 -8.56 1.08
C SER A 39 -10.74 -9.32 1.03
N VAL A 40 -10.68 -10.61 0.75
CA VAL A 40 -11.86 -11.49 0.84
C VAL A 40 -12.53 -11.38 2.23
N THR A 41 -11.75 -11.16 3.28
CA THR A 41 -12.25 -11.01 4.66
C THR A 41 -12.65 -9.57 5.01
N VAL A 42 -11.94 -8.58 4.46
CA VAL A 42 -12.19 -7.14 4.69
C VAL A 42 -12.85 -6.55 3.45
N THR A 43 -14.17 -6.68 3.38
CA THR A 43 -15.01 -6.16 2.28
C THR A 43 -15.55 -4.76 2.60
N SER A 44 -16.14 -4.08 1.60
CA SER A 44 -16.84 -2.81 1.84
C SER A 44 -17.95 -2.96 2.88
N GLN A 45 -18.74 -4.03 2.78
CA GLN A 45 -19.80 -4.33 3.74
C GLN A 45 -19.25 -4.58 5.16
N SER A 46 -18.10 -5.25 5.27
CA SER A 46 -17.41 -5.45 6.56
C SER A 46 -17.00 -4.10 7.17
N LYS A 47 -16.44 -3.19 6.37
CA LYS A 47 -16.11 -1.83 6.82
C LYS A 47 -17.33 -1.04 7.26
N ASP A 48 -18.42 -1.08 6.50
CA ASP A 48 -19.66 -0.37 6.86
C ASP A 48 -20.33 -0.94 8.11
N SER A 49 -20.29 -2.27 8.28
CA SER A 49 -20.79 -2.94 9.50
C SER A 49 -19.97 -2.55 10.72
N ASN A 50 -18.64 -2.51 10.61
CA ASN A 50 -17.77 -2.06 11.70
C ASN A 50 -18.00 -0.58 12.04
N TRP A 51 -18.22 0.29 11.05
CA TRP A 51 -18.58 1.68 11.31
C TRP A 51 -19.95 1.83 11.97
N LYS A 52 -20.90 0.94 11.66
CA LYS A 52 -22.19 0.87 12.34
C LYS A 52 -22.01 0.50 13.81
N GLU A 53 -21.22 -0.54 14.10
CA GLU A 53 -20.90 -0.91 15.48
C GLU A 53 -20.18 0.20 16.26
N VAL A 54 -19.30 0.96 15.61
CA VAL A 54 -18.67 2.14 16.22
C VAL A 54 -19.73 3.20 16.56
N ALA A 55 -20.66 3.47 15.65
CA ALA A 55 -21.76 4.40 15.89
C ALA A 55 -22.70 3.91 17.01
N ASP A 56 -22.97 2.61 17.08
CA ASP A 56 -23.78 1.99 18.13
C ASP A 56 -23.08 2.09 19.49
N SER A 57 -21.77 1.86 19.54
CA SER A 57 -20.95 1.99 20.75
C SER A 57 -20.97 3.43 21.29
N VAL A 58 -20.83 4.43 20.41
CA VAL A 58 -20.92 5.85 20.79
C VAL A 58 -22.34 6.23 21.20
N SER A 59 -23.36 5.67 20.54
CA SER A 59 -24.77 5.91 20.87
C SER A 59 -25.14 5.33 22.23
N ALA A 60 -24.57 4.18 22.61
CA ALA A 60 -24.78 3.56 23.92
C ALA A 60 -24.25 4.43 25.07
N VAL A 61 -23.12 5.13 24.87
CA VAL A 61 -22.54 6.05 25.86
C VAL A 61 -23.33 7.36 25.97
N CYS A 62 -23.82 7.88 24.85
CA CYS A 62 -24.54 9.16 24.78
C CYS A 62 -26.03 9.04 25.17
N GLY A 63 -26.64 7.85 25.01
CA GLY A 63 -28.09 7.68 25.07
C GLY A 63 -28.84 8.37 23.92
N MET A 64 -28.12 8.90 22.92
CA MET A 64 -28.67 9.47 21.69
C MET A 64 -28.15 8.71 20.46
N LEU A 65 -29.03 8.50 19.49
CA LEU A 65 -28.71 7.86 18.22
C LEU A 65 -27.78 8.76 17.39
N ARG A 66 -26.53 8.36 17.23
CA ARG A 66 -25.58 8.95 16.29
C ARG A 66 -25.60 8.13 15.00
N THR A 67 -25.77 8.79 13.85
CA THR A 67 -25.67 8.12 12.56
C THR A 67 -24.22 7.87 12.18
N VAL A 68 -23.98 6.84 11.37
CA VAL A 68 -22.64 6.44 10.90
C VAL A 68 -21.92 7.61 10.21
N GLU A 69 -22.64 8.44 9.44
CA GLU A 69 -22.09 9.60 8.74
C GLU A 69 -21.59 10.67 9.72
N SER A 70 -22.34 10.92 10.80
CA SER A 70 -21.95 11.90 11.83
C SER A 70 -20.69 11.45 12.58
N THR A 71 -20.59 10.15 12.84
CA THR A 71 -19.46 9.49 13.50
C THR A 71 -18.22 9.53 12.62
N LYS A 72 -18.33 9.16 11.33
CA LYS A 72 -17.25 9.26 10.33
C LYS A 72 -16.74 10.70 10.17
N LYS A 73 -17.66 11.68 10.10
CA LYS A 73 -17.32 13.11 10.00
C LYS A 73 -16.57 13.59 11.24
N LYS A 74 -17.04 13.21 12.43
CA LYS A 74 -16.39 13.60 13.69
C LYS A 74 -15.00 12.99 13.82
N TRP A 75 -14.84 11.71 13.50
CA TRP A 75 -13.54 11.05 13.46
C TRP A 75 -12.58 11.79 12.52
N SER A 76 -13.03 12.18 11.33
CA SER A 76 -12.21 12.92 10.35
C SER A 76 -11.73 14.27 10.88
N SER A 77 -12.60 15.02 11.56
CA SER A 77 -12.22 16.29 12.21
C SER A 77 -11.22 16.07 13.34
N LEU A 78 -11.46 15.08 14.22
CA LEU A 78 -10.55 14.76 15.33
C LEU A 78 -9.16 14.31 14.85
N ALA A 79 -9.13 13.46 13.83
CA ALA A 79 -7.89 13.00 13.20
C ALA A 79 -7.09 14.16 12.57
N SER A 80 -7.80 15.11 11.95
CA SER A 80 -7.18 16.30 11.37
C SER A 80 -6.62 17.23 12.45
N ASP A 81 -7.39 17.48 13.51
CA ASP A 81 -6.96 18.33 14.63
C ASP A 81 -5.76 17.73 15.37
N ALA A 82 -5.81 16.43 15.68
CA ALA A 82 -4.70 15.71 16.33
C ALA A 82 -3.42 15.78 15.48
N LYS A 83 -3.56 15.68 14.14
CA LYS A 83 -2.43 15.84 13.21
C LYS A 83 -1.85 17.25 13.25
N ILE A 84 -2.68 18.28 13.19
CA ILE A 84 -2.23 19.68 13.25
C ILE A 84 -1.51 19.92 14.57
N ARG A 85 -2.08 19.50 15.70
CA ARG A 85 -1.43 19.64 17.01
C ARG A 85 -0.13 18.88 17.12
N GLY A 86 -0.05 17.64 16.61
CA GLY A 86 1.20 16.89 16.59
C GLY A 86 2.30 17.52 15.72
N VAL A 87 1.94 18.19 14.62
CA VAL A 87 2.89 18.95 13.80
C VAL A 87 3.37 20.21 14.53
N LEU A 88 2.46 20.96 15.15
CA LEU A 88 2.80 22.13 15.96
C LEU A 88 3.71 21.74 17.13
N GLN A 89 3.40 20.66 17.84
CA GLN A 89 4.22 20.16 18.95
C GLN A 89 5.65 19.85 18.52
N ARG A 90 5.86 19.13 17.41
CA ARG A 90 7.21 18.86 16.90
C ARG A 90 7.97 20.13 16.51
N ARG A 91 7.27 21.11 15.93
CA ARG A 91 7.85 22.39 15.52
C ARG A 91 8.24 23.26 16.73
N ASP A 92 7.43 23.25 17.77
CA ASP A 92 7.64 24.07 18.97
C ASP A 92 8.62 23.41 19.95
N GLN A 93 8.65 22.06 20.04
CA GLN A 93 9.73 21.33 20.72
C GLN A 93 11.10 21.64 20.11
N ALA A 94 11.17 21.83 18.79
CA ALA A 94 12.40 22.21 18.11
C ALA A 94 12.83 23.68 18.33
N LYS A 95 11.95 24.54 18.87
CA LYS A 95 12.20 25.99 18.99
C LYS A 95 12.23 26.53 20.42
N THR A 96 11.47 25.98 21.36
CA THR A 96 11.23 26.67 22.64
C THR A 96 11.15 25.76 23.88
N GLY A 97 11.27 24.43 23.75
CA GLY A 97 11.38 23.49 24.88
C GLY A 97 10.16 23.36 25.80
N ALA A 98 9.21 24.30 25.78
CA ALA A 98 7.99 24.29 26.58
C ALA A 98 6.75 24.17 25.69
N VAL A 99 6.23 22.96 25.54
CA VAL A 99 4.98 22.71 24.82
C VAL A 99 4.07 21.88 25.72
N LYS A 100 2.79 22.26 25.77
CA LYS A 100 1.74 21.48 26.43
C LYS A 100 1.75 20.06 25.83
N PRO A 101 1.96 19.00 26.63
CA PRO A 101 1.98 17.64 26.12
C PRO A 101 0.65 17.32 25.43
N LEU A 102 0.73 16.56 24.34
CA LEU A 102 -0.47 16.07 23.66
C LEU A 102 -1.31 15.30 24.66
N THR A 103 -2.63 15.44 24.56
CA THR A 103 -3.51 14.65 25.40
C THR A 103 -3.43 13.17 24.99
N SER A 104 -3.60 12.25 25.93
CA SER A 104 -3.56 10.80 25.64
C SER A 104 -4.47 10.40 24.48
N LEU A 105 -5.61 11.09 24.33
CA LEU A 105 -6.53 10.92 23.22
C LEU A 105 -5.92 11.27 21.86
N GLU A 106 -5.18 12.38 21.78
CA GLU A 106 -4.53 12.84 20.56
C GLU A 106 -3.37 11.94 20.15
N GLU A 107 -2.64 11.41 21.13
CA GLU A 107 -1.59 10.42 20.89
C GLU A 107 -2.16 9.13 20.30
N LYS A 108 -3.28 8.63 20.86
CA LYS A 108 -4.00 7.46 20.31
C LYS A 108 -4.48 7.72 18.88
N ILE A 109 -5.08 8.88 18.62
CA ILE A 109 -5.53 9.26 17.27
C ILE A 109 -4.33 9.32 16.30
N LEU A 110 -3.21 9.90 16.71
CA LEU A 110 -1.99 9.95 15.91
C LEU A 110 -1.41 8.56 15.65
N ALA A 111 -1.46 7.65 16.63
CA ALA A 111 -1.00 6.27 16.47
C ALA A 111 -1.85 5.51 15.45
N VAL A 112 -3.18 5.62 15.55
CA VAL A 112 -4.12 5.03 14.57
C VAL A 112 -3.86 5.58 13.18
N MET A 113 -3.77 6.90 13.03
CA MET A 113 -3.53 7.56 11.74
C MET A 113 -2.14 7.23 11.16
N GLY A 114 -1.12 7.15 12.01
CA GLY A 114 0.25 6.80 11.63
C GLY A 114 0.34 5.45 10.93
N GLN A 115 -0.38 4.44 11.42
CA GLN A 115 -0.45 3.12 10.77
C GLN A 115 -1.05 3.22 9.36
N VAL A 116 -2.17 3.94 9.18
CA VAL A 116 -2.82 4.15 7.87
C VAL A 116 -1.88 4.79 6.85
N TYR A 117 -1.08 5.79 7.27
CA TYR A 117 -0.14 6.46 6.38
C TYR A 117 1.08 5.59 6.02
N THR A 118 1.57 4.77 6.95
CA THR A 118 2.71 3.87 6.67
C THR A 118 2.34 2.78 5.68
N GLU A 119 1.12 2.25 5.73
CA GLU A 119 0.62 1.27 4.77
C GLU A 119 0.51 1.86 3.36
N ALA A 120 0.06 3.11 3.24
CA ALA A 120 -0.02 3.80 1.95
C ALA A 120 1.36 4.08 1.33
N LYS A 121 2.39 4.41 2.14
CA LYS A 121 3.77 4.58 1.64
C LYS A 121 4.41 3.25 1.25
N LYS A 122 4.17 2.18 2.00
CA LYS A 122 4.62 0.83 1.64
C LYS A 122 4.13 0.44 0.24
N LYS A 123 2.87 0.72 -0.12
CA LYS A 123 2.29 0.44 -1.45
C LYS A 123 3.10 1.04 -2.63
N LYS A 124 3.57 2.29 -2.49
CA LYS A 124 4.34 2.94 -3.56
C LYS A 124 5.73 2.34 -3.70
N HIS A 125 6.37 2.02 -2.57
CA HIS A 125 7.70 1.44 -2.56
C HIS A 125 7.72 0.01 -3.08
N THR A 126 6.79 -0.84 -2.63
CA THR A 126 6.73 -2.25 -3.06
C THR A 126 6.36 -2.37 -4.54
N GLY A 127 5.42 -1.57 -5.04
CA GLY A 127 5.05 -1.60 -6.47
C GLY A 127 6.20 -1.22 -7.40
N LEU A 128 6.97 -0.18 -7.03
CA LEU A 128 8.18 0.20 -7.79
C LEU A 128 9.28 -0.86 -7.71
N GLN A 129 9.41 -1.56 -6.58
CA GLN A 129 10.38 -2.65 -6.43
C GLN A 129 10.01 -3.88 -7.26
N GLU A 130 8.72 -4.23 -7.31
CA GLU A 130 8.21 -5.33 -8.13
C GLU A 130 8.40 -5.03 -9.62
N GLU A 131 8.07 -3.82 -10.08
CA GLU A 131 8.28 -3.39 -11.46
C GLU A 131 9.77 -3.38 -11.86
N LEU A 132 10.65 -2.91 -10.97
CA LEU A 132 12.09 -2.96 -11.19
C LEU A 132 12.61 -4.41 -11.32
N LEU A 133 12.09 -5.31 -10.48
CA LEU A 133 12.45 -6.73 -10.52
C LEU A 133 11.96 -7.41 -11.79
N GLU A 134 10.77 -7.05 -12.28
CA GLU A 134 10.22 -7.55 -13.54
C GLU A 134 11.11 -7.14 -14.73
N LEU A 135 11.50 -5.87 -14.78
CA LEU A 135 12.39 -5.32 -15.82
C LEU A 135 13.78 -5.97 -15.79
N GLU A 136 14.33 -6.25 -14.60
CA GLU A 136 15.62 -6.93 -14.46
C GLU A 136 15.56 -8.36 -15.03
N LYS A 137 14.47 -9.09 -14.77
CA LYS A 137 14.25 -10.43 -15.31
C LYS A 137 14.12 -10.40 -16.84
N GLU A 138 13.36 -9.46 -17.38
CA GLU A 138 13.19 -9.30 -18.83
C GLU A 138 14.51 -9.00 -19.52
N LYS A 139 15.30 -8.08 -18.95
CA LYS A 139 16.65 -7.75 -19.44
C LYS A 139 17.57 -8.97 -19.44
N LEU A 140 17.52 -9.81 -18.42
CA LEU A 140 18.31 -11.05 -18.36
C LEU A 140 17.90 -12.06 -19.44
N LEU A 141 16.60 -12.17 -19.74
CA LEU A 141 16.10 -13.05 -20.80
C LEU A 141 16.62 -12.59 -22.17
N LEU A 142 16.49 -11.29 -22.47
CA LEU A 142 16.99 -10.70 -23.71
C LEU A 142 18.51 -10.90 -23.84
N MET A 143 19.25 -10.73 -22.75
CA MET A 143 20.71 -10.94 -22.75
C MET A 143 21.08 -12.40 -23.06
N ARG A 144 20.33 -13.36 -22.52
CA ARG A 144 20.52 -14.79 -22.79
C ARG A 144 20.21 -15.13 -24.24
N GLU A 145 19.13 -14.60 -24.79
CA GLU A 145 18.72 -14.84 -26.18
C GLU A 145 19.75 -14.27 -27.16
N LYS A 146 20.21 -13.03 -26.93
CA LYS A 146 21.27 -12.42 -27.72
C LYS A 146 22.55 -13.26 -27.72
N LEU A 147 22.95 -13.79 -26.56
CA LEU A 147 24.11 -14.67 -26.46
C LEU A 147 23.91 -15.96 -27.28
N ASN A 148 22.69 -16.49 -27.33
CA ASN A 148 22.39 -17.67 -28.13
C ASN A 148 22.51 -17.38 -29.64
N ILE A 149 21.95 -16.25 -30.08
CA ILE A 149 22.07 -15.79 -31.47
C ILE A 149 23.54 -15.61 -31.87
N ASP A 150 24.35 -14.97 -31.01
CA ASP A 150 25.77 -14.77 -31.28
C ASP A 150 26.53 -16.10 -31.39
N LYS A 151 26.17 -17.11 -30.58
CA LYS A 151 26.73 -18.46 -30.67
C LYS A 151 26.37 -19.15 -31.98
N GLU A 152 25.10 -19.08 -32.39
CA GLU A 152 24.63 -19.67 -33.66
C GLU A 152 25.30 -19.00 -34.87
N ARG A 153 25.43 -17.68 -34.84
CA ARG A 153 26.15 -16.93 -35.87
C ARG A 153 27.61 -17.37 -35.99
N LEU A 154 28.29 -17.53 -34.86
CA LEU A 154 29.68 -17.99 -34.84
C LEU A 154 29.80 -19.43 -35.36
N GLN A 155 28.81 -20.28 -35.07
CA GLN A 155 28.75 -21.64 -35.60
C GLN A 155 28.62 -21.64 -37.13
N LEU A 156 27.70 -20.84 -37.68
CA LEU A 156 27.55 -20.70 -39.13
C LEU A 156 28.81 -20.18 -39.81
N GLU A 157 29.55 -19.27 -39.16
CA GLU A 157 30.80 -18.76 -39.69
C GLU A 157 31.91 -19.82 -39.72
N LYS A 158 31.99 -20.66 -38.68
CA LYS A 158 32.87 -21.84 -38.68
C LYS A 158 32.48 -22.83 -39.78
N ASP A 159 31.20 -23.14 -39.93
CA ASP A 159 30.70 -24.08 -40.94
C ASP A 159 30.97 -23.57 -42.36
N LYS A 160 30.77 -22.26 -42.60
CA LYS A 160 31.15 -21.61 -43.87
C LYS A 160 32.65 -21.74 -44.15
N PHE A 161 33.49 -21.57 -43.15
CA PHE A 161 34.94 -21.67 -43.30
C PHE A 161 35.38 -23.11 -43.60
N GLU A 162 34.79 -24.09 -42.91
CA GLU A 162 35.05 -25.51 -43.18
C GLU A 162 34.58 -25.93 -44.58
N PHE A 163 33.38 -25.51 -44.98
CA PHE A 163 32.90 -25.73 -46.35
C PHE A 163 33.87 -25.14 -47.39
N MET A 164 34.38 -23.93 -47.15
CA MET A 164 35.34 -23.29 -48.06
C MET A 164 36.67 -24.04 -48.13
N LYS A 165 37.19 -24.55 -47.00
CA LYS A 165 38.38 -25.42 -46.99
C LYS A 165 38.15 -26.70 -47.79
N GLU A 166 37.00 -27.33 -47.62
CA GLU A 166 36.65 -28.58 -48.30
C GLU A 166 36.50 -28.36 -49.82
N TYR A 167 35.85 -27.26 -50.23
CA TYR A 167 35.75 -26.85 -51.63
C TYR A 167 37.13 -26.69 -52.29
N LEU A 168 38.05 -25.99 -51.61
CA LEU A 168 39.42 -25.81 -52.11
C LEU A 168 40.20 -27.13 -52.16
N ARG A 169 40.02 -28.02 -51.19
CA ARG A 169 40.62 -29.37 -51.16
C ARG A 169 40.13 -30.22 -52.33
N ASN A 170 38.82 -30.27 -52.58
CA ASN A 170 38.24 -31.07 -53.65
C ASN A 170 38.60 -30.54 -55.04
N ARG A 171 38.75 -29.21 -55.19
CA ARG A 171 39.23 -28.60 -56.43
C ARG A 171 40.70 -28.91 -56.72
N GLY A 172 41.54 -29.03 -55.70
CA GLY A 172 42.94 -29.48 -55.85
C GLY A 172 43.08 -30.95 -56.28
N ASN A 173 42.13 -31.80 -55.87
CA ASN A 173 42.11 -33.22 -56.25
C ASN A 173 41.60 -33.47 -57.69
N ASN A 174 40.84 -32.53 -58.27
CA ASN A 174 40.23 -32.68 -59.61
C ASN A 174 41.13 -32.17 -60.77
N ILE A 175 42.40 -31.85 -60.48
CA ILE A 175 43.40 -31.41 -61.46
C ILE A 175 44.39 -32.53 -61.87
N PHE A 176 44.30 -33.70 -61.23
CA PHE A 176 45.16 -34.86 -61.49
C PHE A 176 44.55 -35.96 -62.38
N ASP A 177 43.33 -35.77 -62.91
CA ASP A 177 42.61 -36.80 -63.71
C ASP A 177 42.37 -36.39 -65.18
N LEU A 178 43.22 -35.52 -65.74
CA LEU A 178 43.15 -35.10 -67.15
C LEU A 178 44.46 -35.35 -67.92
N SER A 179 45.30 -36.29 -67.46
CA SER A 179 46.58 -36.63 -68.10
C SER A 179 46.69 -38.06 -68.67
N GLU A 180 45.56 -38.76 -68.88
CA GLU A 180 45.54 -40.00 -69.68
C GLU A 180 44.46 -39.92 -70.78
N LEU A 181 44.81 -39.26 -71.89
CA LEU A 181 44.25 -39.50 -73.24
C LEU A 181 45.26 -39.04 -74.30
#